data_AF-A0A7X3DK82-F1
#
_entry.id   AF-A0A7X3DK82-F1
#
_cell.length_a   1.000
_cell.length_b   1.000
_cell.length_c   1.000
_cell.angle_alpha   90.00
_cell.angle_beta   90.00
_cell.angle_gamma   90.00
#
_symmetry.space_group_name_H-M   'P 1'
#
loop_
_entity.id
_entity.type
_entity.pdbx_description
1 polymer ?
#
loop_
_entity_poly.entity_id
_entity_poly.type
_entity_poly.pdbx_seq_one_letter_code
_entity_poly.pdbx_strand_id
1 'polypeptide(L)'
;MLNITADNEGLDTELHLTINGGTINITSGNDGINTNEDNVSVTTVNGGSVNIQVTGETGEGDGIDSNGWLVINGGAVTAAACSDSGDAGIDATMGITINGGTVAASGNMYDQIDGGAQNYVVFSFASRQNGGQTYTLQNADGETVGTWTPANDFTCLVVSSPDLTAGDYTLWQGDTQLAGTMSDGVGSPGGGRHMGGEAPPADLDPWQAPEGEVPENAGSEVPDDPPERPDGEMEPDGRESPAGGRGPGGGEGGQSAAGLSKTFTLSDGGSFFNGLSPTETTEASET
;
A
#
# COMPACT_ATOMS: atom_id res chain seq x y z
N MET A 1 16.12 -4.70 17.08
CA MET A 1 16.12 -4.56 15.61
C MET A 1 16.04 -5.95 15.02
N LEU A 2 15.14 -6.14 14.06
CA LEU A 2 14.90 -7.38 13.33
C LEU A 2 15.03 -7.06 11.83
N ASN A 3 15.80 -7.86 11.10
CA ASN A 3 15.92 -7.76 9.65
C ASN A 3 15.48 -9.10 9.05
N ILE A 4 14.57 -9.06 8.08
CA ILE A 4 14.00 -10.21 7.41
C ILE A 4 14.28 -10.06 5.92
N THR A 5 14.78 -11.15 5.34
CA THR A 5 14.86 -11.33 3.89
C THR A 5 14.22 -12.67 3.59
N ALA A 6 13.18 -12.67 2.77
CA ALA A 6 12.39 -13.86 2.46
C ALA A 6 12.13 -13.96 0.96
N ASP A 7 12.19 -15.18 0.43
CA ASP A 7 11.93 -15.45 -1.00
C ASP A 7 10.43 -15.42 -1.34
N ASN A 8 9.56 -15.56 -0.32
CA ASN A 8 8.10 -15.40 -0.42
C ASN A 8 7.67 -14.25 0.52
N GLU A 9 6.71 -14.50 1.42
CA GLU A 9 6.25 -13.54 2.43
C GLU A 9 7.29 -13.29 3.53
N GLY A 10 7.29 -12.09 4.10
CA GLY A 10 8.17 -11.69 5.19
C GLY A 10 7.73 -12.23 6.56
N LEU A 11 6.77 -11.55 7.20
CA LEU A 11 6.09 -12.06 8.40
C LEU A 11 4.75 -12.66 8.00
N ASP A 12 4.72 -13.98 7.90
CA ASP A 12 3.52 -14.77 7.59
C ASP A 12 2.98 -15.43 8.87
N THR A 13 1.70 -15.22 9.17
CA THR A 13 1.01 -15.93 10.24
C THR A 13 -0.39 -16.39 9.81
N GLU A 14 -0.79 -17.58 10.27
CA GLU A 14 -2.16 -18.07 10.05
C GLU A 14 -3.23 -17.13 10.62
N LEU A 15 -2.99 -16.50 11.78
CA LEU A 15 -4.00 -15.72 12.49
C LEU A 15 -3.54 -14.27 12.72
N HIS A 16 -3.44 -13.84 13.98
CA HIS A 16 -3.16 -12.45 14.31
C HIS A 16 -1.65 -12.19 14.44
N LEU A 17 -1.23 -11.02 13.96
CA LEU A 17 0.10 -10.47 14.21
C LEU A 17 -0.02 -9.15 14.95
N THR A 18 0.73 -8.99 16.05
CA THR A 18 0.81 -7.72 16.78
C THR A 18 2.25 -7.25 16.93
N ILE A 19 2.54 -6.05 16.44
CA ILE A 19 3.81 -5.36 16.56
C ILE A 19 3.69 -4.28 17.63
N ASN A 20 4.23 -4.56 18.81
CA ASN A 20 4.22 -3.61 19.94
C ASN A 20 5.33 -2.55 19.87
N GLY A 21 6.36 -2.76 19.06
CA GLY A 21 7.50 -1.86 18.96
C GLY A 21 8.74 -2.50 18.35
N GLY A 22 9.85 -1.76 18.39
CA GLY A 22 11.13 -2.16 17.81
C GLY A 22 11.36 -1.55 16.43
N THR A 23 12.39 -2.02 15.74
CA THR A 23 12.68 -1.68 14.34
C THR A 23 12.71 -2.98 13.56
N ILE A 24 11.79 -3.12 12.61
CA ILE A 24 11.62 -4.29 11.76
C ILE A 24 11.82 -3.83 10.32
N ASN A 25 12.78 -4.45 9.64
CA ASN A 25 13.04 -4.21 8.23
C ASN A 25 12.77 -5.51 7.47
N ILE A 26 11.95 -5.45 6.45
CA ILE A 26 11.51 -6.60 5.67
C ILE A 26 11.83 -6.36 4.20
N THR A 27 12.48 -7.32 3.59
CA THR A 27 12.58 -7.47 2.14
C THR A 27 12.00 -8.83 1.78
N SER A 28 10.94 -8.87 0.99
CA SER A 28 10.16 -10.09 0.72
C SER A 28 9.92 -10.27 -0.78
N GLY A 29 9.89 -11.50 -1.27
CA GLY A 29 9.57 -11.82 -2.67
C GLY A 29 8.08 -11.72 -3.01
N ASN A 30 7.23 -11.82 -1.99
CA ASN A 30 5.79 -11.56 -2.01
C ASN A 30 5.46 -10.58 -0.85
N ASP A 31 4.31 -10.72 -0.19
CA ASP A 31 3.89 -9.75 0.84
C ASP A 31 4.92 -9.52 1.94
N GLY A 32 5.04 -8.27 2.39
CA GLY A 32 5.91 -7.96 3.52
C GLY A 32 5.42 -8.58 4.84
N ILE A 33 4.12 -8.45 5.07
CA ILE A 33 3.39 -9.04 6.19
C ILE A 33 2.13 -9.66 5.61
N ASN A 34 1.87 -10.93 5.91
CA ASN A 34 0.62 -11.59 5.56
C ASN A 34 -0.02 -12.22 6.81
N THR A 35 -1.31 -11.97 7.01
CA THR A 35 -2.14 -12.60 8.06
C THR A 35 -3.31 -13.33 7.41
N ASN A 36 -3.28 -14.67 7.43
CA ASN A 36 -3.93 -15.48 6.39
C ASN A 36 -5.36 -15.99 6.69
N GLU A 37 -5.87 -15.91 7.92
CA GLU A 37 -7.24 -16.37 8.20
C GLU A 37 -8.31 -15.40 7.65
N ASP A 38 -9.00 -15.84 6.60
CA ASP A 38 -10.06 -15.11 5.90
C ASP A 38 -11.14 -14.53 6.80
N ASN A 39 -11.29 -13.20 6.75
CA ASN A 39 -12.27 -12.40 7.48
C ASN A 39 -12.13 -12.48 9.02
N VAL A 40 -11.01 -12.98 9.53
CA VAL A 40 -10.76 -13.14 10.97
C VAL A 40 -9.44 -12.53 11.38
N SER A 41 -8.39 -12.72 10.57
CA SER A 41 -7.02 -12.33 10.91
C SER A 41 -6.90 -10.83 11.17
N VAL A 42 -5.92 -10.44 11.99
CA VAL A 42 -5.70 -9.02 12.29
C VAL A 42 -4.21 -8.74 12.36
N THR A 43 -3.76 -7.82 11.52
CA THR A 43 -2.45 -7.19 11.67
C THR A 43 -2.59 -5.92 12.50
N THR A 44 -1.93 -5.86 13.65
CA THR A 44 -1.92 -4.68 14.54
C THR A 44 -0.52 -4.11 14.69
N VAL A 45 -0.37 -2.79 14.48
CA VAL A 45 0.87 -2.05 14.75
C VAL A 45 0.61 -1.01 15.84
N ASN A 46 1.15 -1.24 17.04
CA ASN A 46 1.01 -0.33 18.18
C ASN A 46 2.14 0.70 18.26
N GLY A 47 3.30 0.41 17.69
CA GLY A 47 4.46 1.30 17.75
C GLY A 47 5.70 0.72 17.08
N GLY A 48 6.82 1.44 17.21
CA GLY A 48 8.08 1.08 16.57
C GLY A 48 8.21 1.60 15.15
N SER A 49 9.11 1.00 14.37
CA SER A 49 9.32 1.27 12.95
C SER A 49 9.24 -0.03 12.17
N VAL A 50 8.37 -0.08 11.17
CA VAL A 50 8.16 -1.21 10.26
C VAL A 50 8.46 -0.69 8.85
N ASN A 51 9.51 -1.22 8.23
CA ASN A 51 9.97 -0.79 6.91
C ASN A 51 9.94 -2.00 5.98
N ILE A 52 9.13 -1.94 4.93
CA ILE A 52 8.86 -3.06 4.05
C ILE A 52 9.19 -2.68 2.61
N GLN A 53 9.91 -3.57 1.93
CA GLN A 53 10.14 -3.53 0.49
C GLN A 53 9.83 -4.90 -0.11
N VAL A 54 8.77 -4.97 -0.90
CA VAL A 54 8.43 -6.17 -1.67
C VAL A 54 9.24 -6.17 -2.97
N THR A 55 10.06 -7.17 -3.21
CA THR A 55 10.86 -7.29 -4.44
C THR A 55 10.02 -7.77 -5.62
N GLY A 56 8.88 -8.44 -5.36
CA GLY A 56 8.00 -8.97 -6.39
C GLY A 56 8.59 -10.17 -7.14
N GLU A 57 9.54 -10.88 -6.54
CA GLU A 57 10.18 -12.07 -7.14
C GLU A 57 9.18 -13.18 -7.46
N THR A 58 8.03 -13.21 -6.77
CA THR A 58 6.92 -14.13 -7.02
C THR A 58 5.94 -13.62 -8.08
N GLY A 59 6.08 -12.36 -8.51
CA GLY A 59 5.25 -11.70 -9.53
C GLY A 59 4.25 -10.69 -8.98
N GLU A 60 3.99 -10.71 -7.66
CA GLU A 60 3.07 -9.82 -6.94
C GLU A 60 3.55 -9.61 -5.49
N GLY A 61 2.78 -8.87 -4.70
CA GLY A 61 2.89 -8.74 -3.26
C GLY A 61 2.58 -7.34 -2.73
N ASP A 62 1.78 -7.31 -1.68
CA ASP A 62 1.42 -6.13 -0.90
C ASP A 62 2.48 -5.79 0.13
N GLY A 63 2.53 -4.51 0.52
CA GLY A 63 3.37 -4.14 1.65
C GLY A 63 2.91 -4.82 2.95
N ILE A 64 1.61 -4.72 3.25
CA ILE A 64 0.95 -5.44 4.34
C ILE A 64 -0.36 -5.97 3.75
N ASP A 65 -0.57 -7.27 3.81
CA ASP A 65 -1.83 -7.93 3.49
C ASP A 65 -2.45 -8.53 4.75
N SER A 66 -3.73 -8.25 4.96
CA SER A 66 -4.52 -8.89 5.98
C SER A 66 -5.82 -9.42 5.40
N ASN A 67 -5.98 -10.74 5.46
CA ASN A 67 -7.24 -11.37 5.05
C ASN A 67 -8.39 -11.01 6.01
N GLY A 68 -8.13 -10.34 7.14
CA GLY A 68 -9.13 -9.66 7.96
C GLY A 68 -8.86 -8.15 8.04
N TRP A 69 -8.36 -7.65 9.17
CA TRP A 69 -8.23 -6.21 9.44
C TRP A 69 -6.78 -5.76 9.61
N LEU A 70 -6.49 -4.53 9.16
CA LEU A 70 -5.29 -3.81 9.51
C LEU A 70 -5.60 -2.67 10.50
N VAL A 71 -4.94 -2.68 11.66
CA VAL A 71 -5.08 -1.64 12.69
C VAL A 71 -3.72 -1.03 13.01
N ILE A 72 -3.55 0.26 12.70
CA ILE A 72 -2.34 1.02 13.01
C ILE A 72 -2.66 2.04 14.11
N ASN A 73 -2.16 1.77 15.32
CA ASN A 73 -2.35 2.63 16.50
C ASN A 73 -1.21 3.63 16.70
N GLY A 74 -0.03 3.37 16.12
CA GLY A 74 1.14 4.22 16.29
C GLY A 74 2.38 3.68 15.59
N GLY A 75 3.51 4.36 15.80
CA GLY A 75 4.79 4.01 15.18
C GLY A 75 4.99 4.64 13.80
N ALA A 76 5.99 4.15 13.09
CA ALA A 76 6.32 4.56 11.72
C ALA A 76 6.24 3.35 10.79
N VAL A 77 5.28 3.35 9.86
CA VAL A 77 5.07 2.29 8.88
C VAL A 77 5.44 2.84 7.50
N THR A 78 6.45 2.25 6.87
CA THR A 78 6.80 2.49 5.47
C THR A 78 6.66 1.18 4.72
N ALA A 79 5.82 1.14 3.69
CA ALA A 79 5.53 -0.09 2.96
C ALA A 79 5.50 0.17 1.46
N ALA A 80 6.40 -0.48 0.73
CA ALA A 80 6.48 -0.43 -0.72
C ALA A 80 6.09 -1.79 -1.31
N ALA A 81 4.94 -1.84 -1.97
CA ALA A 81 4.42 -3.01 -2.68
C ALA A 81 5.24 -3.33 -3.94
N CYS A 82 4.96 -4.47 -4.56
CA CYS A 82 5.57 -4.88 -5.81
C CYS A 82 5.42 -3.81 -6.91
N SER A 83 6.47 -3.61 -7.71
CA SER A 83 6.51 -2.57 -8.75
C SER A 83 5.58 -2.83 -9.93
N ASP A 84 5.29 -4.10 -10.24
CA ASP A 84 4.75 -4.48 -11.55
C ASP A 84 3.37 -5.15 -11.50
N SER A 85 2.80 -5.27 -10.31
CA SER A 85 1.49 -5.87 -10.04
C SER A 85 0.48 -4.82 -9.58
N GLY A 86 -0.75 -5.27 -9.32
CA GLY A 86 -1.86 -4.45 -8.87
C GLY A 86 -1.98 -4.35 -7.36
N ASP A 87 -0.85 -4.24 -6.64
CA ASP A 87 -0.86 -4.39 -5.18
C ASP A 87 -0.76 -3.03 -4.46
N ALA A 88 -1.26 -2.97 -3.24
CA ALA A 88 -1.27 -1.81 -2.37
C ALA A 88 -0.11 -1.84 -1.36
N GLY A 89 0.31 -0.65 -0.92
CA GLY A 89 1.30 -0.57 0.15
C GLY A 89 0.74 -1.10 1.50
N ILE A 90 -0.58 -0.99 1.69
CA ILE A 90 -1.34 -1.57 2.79
C ILE A 90 -2.69 -2.02 2.24
N ASP A 91 -3.09 -3.26 2.54
CA ASP A 91 -4.34 -3.89 2.14
C ASP A 91 -4.98 -4.61 3.34
N ALA A 92 -6.31 -4.62 3.39
CA ALA A 92 -7.04 -5.45 4.32
C ALA A 92 -8.45 -5.77 3.82
N THR A 93 -8.80 -7.06 3.76
CA THR A 93 -10.09 -7.52 3.23
C THR A 93 -11.31 -6.92 3.96
N MET A 94 -11.22 -6.77 5.29
CA MET A 94 -12.32 -6.30 6.15
C MET A 94 -12.21 -4.83 6.57
N GLY A 95 -11.11 -4.15 6.20
CA GLY A 95 -10.93 -2.71 6.41
C GLY A 95 -9.65 -2.33 7.14
N ILE A 96 -9.24 -1.08 6.90
CA ILE A 96 -8.03 -0.47 7.42
C ILE A 96 -8.38 0.65 8.38
N THR A 97 -7.86 0.58 9.61
CA THR A 97 -8.02 1.61 10.64
C THR A 97 -6.68 2.25 11.01
N ILE A 98 -6.58 3.59 10.85
CA ILE A 98 -5.40 4.37 11.26
C ILE A 98 -5.76 5.31 12.42
N ASN A 99 -5.41 4.90 13.64
CA ASN A 99 -5.63 5.68 14.85
C ASN A 99 -4.46 6.62 15.19
N GLY A 100 -3.25 6.32 14.72
CA GLY A 100 -2.06 7.10 15.07
C GLY A 100 -0.80 6.70 14.32
N GLY A 101 0.27 7.49 14.46
CA GLY A 101 1.59 7.21 13.90
C GLY A 101 1.82 7.82 12.52
N THR A 102 2.96 7.54 11.90
CA THR A 102 3.29 8.01 10.55
C THR A 102 3.25 6.83 9.58
N VAL A 103 2.43 6.93 8.54
CA VAL A 103 2.27 5.89 7.50
C VAL A 103 2.67 6.48 6.16
N ALA A 104 3.50 5.74 5.41
CA ALA A 104 3.84 5.99 4.02
C ALA A 104 3.75 4.67 3.25
N ALA A 105 2.65 4.47 2.54
CA ALA A 105 2.37 3.23 1.84
C ALA A 105 2.30 3.52 0.34
N SER A 106 3.21 2.93 -0.44
CA SER A 106 3.28 3.09 -1.89
C SER A 106 2.99 1.78 -2.59
N GLY A 107 2.19 1.84 -3.65
CA GLY A 107 1.86 0.70 -4.48
C GLY A 107 1.18 1.13 -5.78
N ASN A 108 0.51 0.19 -6.41
CA ASN A 108 -0.19 0.36 -7.68
C ASN A 108 -1.71 0.24 -7.57
N MET A 109 -2.20 -0.11 -6.38
CA MET A 109 -3.59 0.04 -5.97
C MET A 109 -3.70 0.84 -4.67
N TYR A 110 -4.95 1.15 -4.32
CA TYR A 110 -5.34 1.77 -3.07
C TYR A 110 -6.45 0.92 -2.47
N ASP A 111 -6.25 0.47 -1.23
CA ASP A 111 -7.32 -0.10 -0.43
C ASP A 111 -7.88 0.92 0.56
N GLN A 112 -9.19 0.85 0.81
CA GLN A 112 -9.90 1.92 1.50
C GLN A 112 -9.56 1.94 2.99
N ILE A 113 -9.13 3.12 3.46
CA ILE A 113 -9.06 3.42 4.89
C ILE A 113 -10.46 3.85 5.32
N ASP A 114 -11.13 3.03 6.12
CA ASP A 114 -12.52 3.21 6.52
C ASP A 114 -12.70 3.39 8.03
N GLY A 115 -11.61 3.37 8.80
CA GLY A 115 -11.60 3.60 10.24
C GLY A 115 -10.45 4.48 10.74
N GLY A 116 -10.63 5.01 11.95
CA GLY A 116 -9.65 5.87 12.62
C GLY A 116 -9.93 7.37 12.43
N ALA A 117 -9.33 8.19 13.30
CA ALA A 117 -9.53 9.64 13.32
C ALA A 117 -8.33 10.43 12.78
N GLN A 118 -7.22 9.76 12.46
CA GLN A 118 -6.03 10.45 11.96
C GLN A 118 -6.20 10.77 10.47
N ASN A 119 -5.87 12.01 10.09
CA ASN A 119 -5.96 12.45 8.71
C ASN A 119 -5.02 11.65 7.82
N TYR A 120 -5.45 11.41 6.59
CA TYR A 120 -4.62 10.79 5.57
C TYR A 120 -4.90 11.44 4.20
N VAL A 121 -3.91 11.33 3.33
CA VAL A 121 -4.02 11.78 1.95
C VAL A 121 -3.59 10.67 1.01
N VAL A 122 -4.32 10.51 -0.08
CA VAL A 122 -4.02 9.56 -1.15
C VAL A 122 -3.66 10.35 -2.41
N PHE A 123 -2.45 10.11 -2.91
CA PHE A 123 -1.94 10.70 -4.13
C PHE A 123 -1.90 9.64 -5.23
N SER A 124 -2.76 9.78 -6.23
CA SER A 124 -2.79 8.92 -7.42
C SER A 124 -2.20 9.64 -8.62
N PHE A 125 -1.11 9.09 -9.13
CA PHE A 125 -0.29 9.72 -10.16
C PHE A 125 -0.83 9.44 -11.56
N ALA A 126 -0.68 10.40 -12.47
CA ALA A 126 -1.13 10.26 -13.85
C ALA A 126 -0.33 9.19 -14.62
N SER A 127 0.87 8.86 -14.15
CA SER A 127 1.74 7.81 -14.68
C SER A 127 2.49 7.12 -13.54
N ARG A 128 3.03 5.93 -13.83
CA ARG A 128 3.98 5.24 -12.94
C ARG A 128 5.14 6.17 -12.61
N GLN A 129 5.46 6.21 -11.32
CA GLN A 129 6.60 6.91 -10.76
C GLN A 129 7.73 5.92 -10.52
N ASN A 130 8.96 6.35 -10.75
CA ASN A 130 10.12 5.52 -10.44
C ASN A 130 10.38 5.53 -8.93
N GLY A 131 10.69 4.35 -8.38
CA GLY A 131 11.21 4.19 -7.03
C GLY A 131 12.55 4.92 -6.84
N GLY A 132 12.91 5.17 -5.58
CA GLY A 132 14.12 5.90 -5.21
C GLY A 132 14.03 7.43 -5.38
N GLN A 133 12.94 7.95 -5.94
CA GLN A 133 12.70 9.40 -6.03
C GLN A 133 12.17 9.95 -4.70
N THR A 134 12.59 11.17 -4.36
CA THR A 134 12.18 11.83 -3.11
C THR A 134 10.94 12.68 -3.31
N TYR A 135 9.95 12.49 -2.45
CA TYR A 135 8.72 13.26 -2.39
C TYR A 135 8.67 14.07 -1.11
N THR A 136 8.30 15.34 -1.20
CA THR A 136 8.17 16.24 -0.06
C THR A 136 6.80 16.87 -0.05
N LEU A 137 6.11 16.81 1.09
CA LEU A 137 4.88 17.54 1.32
C LEU A 137 5.18 18.75 2.20
N GLN A 138 4.74 19.94 1.75
CA GLN A 138 4.92 21.19 2.47
C GLN A 138 3.57 21.83 2.79
N ASN A 139 3.45 22.43 3.97
CA ASN A 139 2.28 23.21 4.38
C ASN A 139 2.25 24.58 3.68
N ALA A 140 1.21 25.38 3.95
CA ALA A 140 1.03 26.72 3.40
C ALA A 140 2.15 27.72 3.76
N ASP A 141 2.86 27.49 4.87
CA ASP A 141 4.00 28.30 5.32
C ASP A 141 5.32 27.88 4.63
N GLY A 142 5.29 26.83 3.81
CA GLY A 142 6.46 26.27 3.12
C GLY A 142 7.30 25.33 4.00
N GLU A 143 6.80 24.94 5.17
CA GLU A 143 7.48 23.99 6.05
C GLU A 143 7.22 22.56 5.57
N THR A 144 8.28 21.75 5.52
CA THR A 144 8.18 20.33 5.21
C THR A 144 7.49 19.58 6.36
N VAL A 145 6.34 18.97 6.07
CA VAL A 145 5.59 18.12 7.02
C VAL A 145 5.84 16.63 6.80
N GLY A 146 6.45 16.25 5.67
CA GLY A 146 6.79 14.87 5.38
C GLY A 146 7.73 14.74 4.19
N THR A 147 8.58 13.72 4.25
CA THR A 147 9.53 13.37 3.19
C THR A 147 9.59 11.86 3.05
N TRP A 148 9.43 11.35 1.82
CA TRP A 148 9.40 9.92 1.54
C TRP A 148 10.22 9.60 0.30
N THR A 149 10.84 8.44 0.31
CA THR A 149 11.56 7.87 -0.84
C THR A 149 11.07 6.44 -1.04
N PRO A 150 9.87 6.24 -1.62
CA PRO A 150 9.36 4.90 -1.94
C PRO A 150 10.41 4.07 -2.68
N ALA A 151 10.64 2.85 -2.22
CA ALA A 151 11.72 2.02 -2.76
C ALA A 151 11.42 1.52 -4.18
N ASN A 152 10.17 1.15 -4.43
CA ASN A 152 9.71 0.53 -5.67
C ASN A 152 8.94 1.53 -6.53
N ASP A 153 8.75 1.20 -7.81
CA ASP A 153 7.91 1.96 -8.72
C ASP A 153 6.44 1.88 -8.31
N PHE A 154 5.70 2.98 -8.41
CA PHE A 154 4.36 3.08 -7.86
C PHE A 154 3.46 4.03 -8.66
N THR A 155 2.15 3.90 -8.52
CA THR A 155 1.16 4.87 -9.04
C THR A 155 0.30 5.48 -7.95
N CYS A 156 0.38 4.97 -6.73
CA CYS A 156 -0.36 5.40 -5.56
C CYS A 156 0.59 5.61 -4.37
N LEU A 157 0.42 6.73 -3.66
CA LEU A 157 1.08 6.98 -2.37
C LEU A 157 0.02 7.41 -1.34
N VAL A 158 -0.13 6.61 -0.29
CA VAL A 158 -0.94 6.92 0.88
C VAL A 158 -0.02 7.46 1.97
N VAL A 159 -0.39 8.61 2.53
CA VAL A 159 0.32 9.23 3.65
C VAL A 159 -0.66 9.51 4.79
N SER A 160 -0.29 9.10 6.00
CA SER A 160 -0.96 9.53 7.23
C SER A 160 0.08 9.98 8.26
N SER A 161 -0.22 11.00 9.05
CA SER A 161 0.64 11.49 10.12
C SER A 161 -0.17 12.32 11.12
N PRO A 162 0.18 12.34 12.42
CA PRO A 162 -0.41 13.29 13.37
C PRO A 162 -0.16 14.76 12.99
N ASP A 163 0.86 15.03 12.16
CA ASP A 163 1.19 16.37 11.69
C ASP A 163 0.35 16.81 10.46
N LEU A 164 -0.44 15.91 9.87
CA LEU A 164 -1.38 16.25 8.82
C LEU A 164 -2.67 16.81 9.41
N THR A 165 -2.94 18.08 9.13
CA THR A 165 -4.13 18.80 9.58
C THR A 165 -4.91 19.31 8.38
N ALA A 166 -6.18 19.68 8.57
CA ALA A 166 -6.93 20.35 7.51
C ALA A 166 -6.24 21.66 7.11
N GLY A 167 -6.02 21.87 5.82
CA GLY A 167 -5.26 23.01 5.33
C GLY A 167 -4.70 22.81 3.92
N ASP A 168 -3.99 23.82 3.44
CA ASP A 168 -3.40 23.81 2.10
C ASP A 168 -1.97 23.27 2.13
N TYR A 169 -1.66 22.39 1.17
CA TYR A 169 -0.37 21.76 1.02
C TYR A 169 0.15 21.81 -0.43
N THR A 170 1.44 21.60 -0.60
CA THR A 170 2.09 21.40 -1.91
C THR A 170 2.92 20.12 -1.90
N LEU A 171 2.85 19.34 -2.98
CA LEU A 171 3.63 18.11 -3.13
C LEU A 171 4.72 18.31 -4.18
N TRP A 172 5.92 17.85 -3.87
CA TRP A 172 7.12 18.02 -4.68
C TRP A 172 7.80 16.67 -4.91
N GLN A 173 8.27 16.42 -6.13
CA GLN A 173 9.19 15.34 -6.49
C GLN A 173 10.57 15.96 -6.76
N GLY A 174 11.53 15.81 -5.85
CA GLY A 174 12.74 16.62 -5.85
C GLY A 174 12.39 18.11 -5.86
N ASP A 175 12.88 18.84 -6.86
CA ASP A 175 12.60 20.27 -7.04
C ASP A 175 11.35 20.56 -7.90
N THR A 176 10.65 19.52 -8.37
CA THR A 176 9.50 19.64 -9.26
C THR A 176 8.20 19.63 -8.47
N GLN A 177 7.47 20.75 -8.45
CA GLN A 177 6.13 20.80 -7.87
C GLN A 177 5.14 20.04 -8.75
N LEU A 178 4.34 19.17 -8.13
CA LEU A 178 3.28 18.42 -8.79
C LEU A 178 1.94 19.16 -8.69
N ALA A 179 1.07 18.90 -9.64
CA ALA A 179 -0.31 19.35 -9.64
C ALA A 179 -1.26 18.17 -9.88
N GLY A 180 -2.46 18.23 -9.30
CA GLY A 180 -3.47 17.19 -9.43
C GLY A 180 -4.89 17.75 -9.30
N THR A 181 -5.87 16.87 -9.33
CA THR A 181 -7.29 17.22 -9.14
C THR A 181 -7.81 16.61 -7.85
N MET A 182 -8.54 17.39 -7.06
CA MET A 182 -9.26 16.85 -5.90
C MET A 182 -10.42 15.98 -6.35
N SER A 183 -10.69 14.92 -5.61
CA SER A 183 -11.79 13.99 -5.88
C SER A 183 -12.42 13.48 -4.59
N ASP A 184 -13.63 12.93 -4.70
CA ASP A 184 -14.32 12.25 -3.59
C ASP A 184 -13.77 10.83 -3.33
N GLY A 185 -12.66 10.44 -3.98
CA GLY A 185 -12.06 9.11 -3.94
C GLY A 185 -10.97 8.90 -5.01
N VAL A 186 -10.26 7.77 -4.97
CA VAL A 186 -9.25 7.44 -5.99
C VAL A 186 -9.92 7.05 -7.31
N GLY A 187 -9.50 7.67 -8.42
CA GLY A 187 -10.07 7.41 -9.75
C GLY A 187 -9.26 6.36 -10.52
N SER A 188 -9.54 5.06 -10.35
CA SER A 188 -9.13 4.01 -11.31
C SER A 188 -9.73 2.60 -11.01
N PRO A 189 -9.69 1.67 -11.98
CA PRO A 189 -10.70 0.64 -12.19
C PRO A 189 -10.35 -0.67 -11.49
N GLY A 190 -11.00 -0.97 -10.37
CA GLY A 190 -10.90 -2.33 -9.82
C GLY A 190 -10.85 -2.47 -8.31
N GLY A 191 -11.16 -1.43 -7.53
CA GLY A 191 -11.39 -1.61 -6.10
C GLY A 191 -12.43 -2.72 -5.90
N GLY A 192 -12.00 -3.82 -5.27
CA GLY A 192 -12.85 -4.94 -4.90
C GLY A 192 -14.04 -4.41 -4.09
N ARG A 193 -15.18 -5.09 -4.23
CA ARG A 193 -16.36 -4.72 -3.42
C ARG A 193 -16.05 -5.04 -1.97
N HIS A 194 -15.81 -4.02 -1.15
CA HIS A 194 -15.72 -4.18 0.30
C HIS A 194 -16.99 -4.86 0.83
N MET A 195 -16.78 -5.95 1.59
CA MET A 195 -17.77 -6.49 2.50
C MET A 195 -17.75 -5.58 3.73
N GLY A 196 -18.45 -4.45 3.63
CA GLY A 196 -18.12 -3.26 4.42
C GLY A 196 -18.15 -3.38 5.95
N GLY A 197 -17.31 -2.55 6.59
CA GLY A 197 -17.61 -1.79 7.80
C GLY A 197 -17.85 -2.56 9.10
N GLU A 198 -17.59 -3.87 9.14
CA GLU A 198 -17.58 -4.60 10.42
C GLU A 198 -16.31 -4.22 11.18
N ALA A 199 -16.50 -3.70 12.40
CA ALA A 199 -15.38 -3.35 13.26
C ALA A 199 -14.54 -4.61 13.58
N PRO A 200 -13.22 -4.47 13.77
CA PRO A 200 -12.40 -5.59 14.19
C PRO A 200 -12.97 -6.21 15.47
N PRO A 201 -12.81 -7.54 15.70
CA PRO A 201 -13.38 -8.22 16.85
C PRO A 201 -13.04 -7.51 18.17
N ALA A 202 -14.07 -7.09 18.92
CA ALA A 202 -13.93 -6.27 20.14
C ALA A 202 -13.18 -6.97 21.29
N ASP A 203 -13.00 -8.29 21.18
CA ASP A 203 -12.37 -9.13 22.20
C ASP A 203 -10.85 -9.31 21.96
N LEU A 204 -10.29 -8.67 20.93
CA LEU A 204 -8.83 -8.61 20.73
C LEU A 204 -8.26 -7.57 21.69
N ASP A 205 -7.99 -7.98 22.93
CA ASP A 205 -7.02 -7.27 23.77
C ASP A 205 -5.64 -7.43 23.12
N PRO A 206 -4.99 -6.36 22.61
CA PRO A 206 -3.65 -6.45 22.01
C PRO A 206 -2.56 -6.91 23.01
N TRP A 207 -2.93 -7.15 24.27
CA TRP A 207 -2.09 -7.70 25.34
C TRP A 207 -2.43 -9.14 25.75
N GLN A 208 -3.51 -9.74 25.23
CA GLN A 208 -3.80 -11.16 25.44
C GLN A 208 -3.32 -11.97 24.24
N ALA A 209 -2.24 -12.72 24.44
CA ALA A 209 -1.98 -13.87 23.58
C ALA A 209 -3.20 -14.81 23.64
N PRO A 210 -3.59 -15.45 22.52
CA PRO A 210 -4.65 -16.44 22.56
C PRO A 210 -4.29 -17.51 23.58
N GLU A 211 -5.22 -17.81 24.51
CA GLU A 211 -5.11 -19.01 25.36
C GLU A 211 -5.40 -20.24 24.48
N GLY A 212 -4.45 -20.57 23.62
CA GLY A 212 -4.41 -21.83 22.86
C GLY A 212 -3.45 -22.78 23.56
N GLU A 213 -3.94 -23.98 23.89
CA GLU A 213 -3.10 -25.05 24.44
C GLU A 213 -1.92 -25.30 23.51
N VAL A 214 -0.70 -25.21 24.06
CA VAL A 214 0.53 -25.63 23.39
C VAL A 214 0.30 -27.07 22.90
N PRO A 215 0.43 -27.39 21.61
CA PRO A 215 0.32 -28.78 21.18
C PRO A 215 1.36 -29.58 21.95
N GLU A 216 0.94 -30.60 22.71
CA GLU A 216 1.82 -31.56 23.35
C GLU A 216 2.47 -32.45 22.28
N ASN A 217 3.27 -31.86 21.39
CA ASN A 217 4.26 -32.57 20.60
C ASN A 217 5.36 -31.66 20.04
N ALA A 218 5.92 -30.78 20.88
CA ALA A 218 7.26 -30.25 20.65
C ALA A 218 8.32 -31.33 21.00
N GLY A 219 8.22 -32.48 20.33
CA GLY A 219 9.23 -33.52 20.28
C GLY A 219 10.02 -33.36 18.99
N SER A 220 11.32 -33.14 19.12
CA SER A 220 12.25 -32.96 18.02
C SER A 220 12.28 -34.17 17.07
N GLU A 221 11.52 -34.15 15.98
CA GLU A 221 11.79 -34.97 14.81
C GLU A 221 11.60 -34.11 13.55
N VAL A 222 12.73 -33.78 12.92
CA VAL A 222 12.77 -33.21 11.56
C VAL A 222 12.38 -34.35 10.61
N PRO A 223 11.36 -34.21 9.76
CA PRO A 223 11.12 -35.17 8.70
C PRO A 223 12.28 -35.09 7.69
N ASP A 224 12.95 -36.21 7.45
CA ASP A 224 14.11 -36.33 6.55
C ASP A 224 13.74 -36.30 5.04
N ASP A 225 12.54 -35.88 4.64
CA ASP A 225 12.18 -35.73 3.23
C ASP A 225 11.21 -34.55 3.00
N PRO A 226 11.43 -33.72 1.96
CA PRO A 226 10.47 -32.70 1.55
C PRO A 226 9.22 -33.35 0.94
N PRO A 227 8.02 -32.74 1.06
CA PRO A 227 6.82 -33.27 0.43
C PRO A 227 6.94 -33.26 -1.10
N GLU A 228 6.60 -34.39 -1.74
CA GLU A 228 6.54 -34.51 -3.19
C GLU A 228 5.45 -33.59 -3.78
N ARG A 229 5.79 -32.91 -4.87
CA ARG A 229 4.86 -32.09 -5.66
C ARG A 229 3.78 -33.00 -6.29
N PRO A 230 2.50 -32.63 -6.31
CA PRO A 230 1.49 -33.39 -7.04
C PRO A 230 1.78 -33.37 -8.55
N ASP A 231 1.73 -34.55 -9.16
CA ASP A 231 1.97 -34.78 -10.57
C ASP A 231 0.85 -34.20 -11.46
N GLY A 232 1.27 -33.36 -12.41
CA GLY A 232 0.66 -33.04 -13.71
C GLY A 232 -0.83 -33.21 -13.93
N GLU A 233 -1.56 -32.09 -14.03
CA GLU A 233 -2.77 -32.01 -14.85
C GLU A 233 -2.45 -31.50 -16.26
N MET A 234 -2.97 -32.24 -17.23
CA MET A 234 -2.74 -32.13 -18.66
C MET A 234 -3.50 -30.93 -19.26
N GLU A 235 -2.81 -30.11 -20.04
CA GLU A 235 -3.38 -29.11 -20.96
C GLU A 235 -4.36 -29.76 -21.95
N PRO A 236 -5.53 -29.15 -22.26
CA PRO A 236 -6.26 -29.47 -23.47
C PRO A 236 -5.84 -28.49 -24.58
N ASP A 237 -5.06 -29.03 -25.52
CA ASP A 237 -4.66 -28.38 -26.75
C ASP A 237 -5.85 -28.14 -27.70
N GLY A 238 -5.86 -26.98 -28.35
CA GLY A 238 -6.52 -26.77 -29.64
C GLY A 238 -7.87 -26.06 -29.64
N ARG A 239 -7.83 -24.74 -29.89
CA ARG A 239 -8.73 -24.06 -30.83
C ARG A 239 -8.08 -22.79 -31.37
N GLU A 240 -8.13 -22.68 -32.71
CA GLU A 240 -7.47 -21.71 -33.56
C GLU A 240 -7.84 -20.24 -33.28
N SER A 241 -6.86 -19.36 -33.48
CA SER A 241 -7.04 -17.91 -33.55
C SER A 241 -7.86 -17.48 -34.77
N PRO A 242 -8.75 -16.48 -34.65
CA PRO A 242 -9.06 -15.60 -35.76
C PRO A 242 -8.25 -14.31 -35.65
N ALA A 243 -7.41 -14.11 -36.67
CA ALA A 243 -6.81 -12.83 -36.97
C ALA A 243 -7.87 -11.74 -37.20
N GLY A 244 -7.54 -10.50 -36.82
CA GLY A 244 -8.04 -9.30 -37.48
C GLY A 244 -9.20 -8.58 -36.78
N GLY A 245 -8.90 -7.85 -35.70
CA GLY A 245 -9.75 -6.80 -35.17
C GLY A 245 -8.95 -5.51 -35.01
N ARG A 246 -9.17 -4.56 -35.92
CA ARG A 246 -8.58 -3.21 -35.88
C ARG A 246 -8.93 -2.54 -34.55
N GLY A 247 -7.93 -2.25 -33.72
CA GLY A 247 -8.10 -1.40 -32.54
C GLY A 247 -8.54 -0.01 -32.98
N PRO A 248 -9.61 0.58 -32.41
CA PRO A 248 -9.87 2.00 -32.57
C PRO A 248 -8.76 2.74 -31.82
N GLY A 249 -8.15 3.70 -32.52
CA GLY A 249 -6.94 4.39 -32.12
C GLY A 249 -7.00 4.95 -30.70
N GLY A 250 -5.88 4.81 -30.00
CA GLY A 250 -5.59 5.57 -28.79
C GLY A 250 -5.69 7.05 -29.14
N GLY A 251 -6.76 7.68 -28.64
CA GLY A 251 -6.78 9.12 -28.52
C GLY A 251 -5.73 9.49 -27.50
N GLU A 252 -4.67 10.16 -27.93
CA GLU A 252 -3.88 11.04 -27.09
C GLU A 252 -4.81 12.11 -26.51
N GLY A 253 -5.45 11.78 -25.40
CA GLY A 253 -6.15 12.74 -24.56
C GLY A 253 -5.12 13.50 -23.77
N GLY A 254 -4.42 14.44 -24.43
CA GLY A 254 -3.71 15.49 -23.71
C GLY A 254 -4.71 16.18 -22.79
N GLN A 255 -4.62 15.88 -21.50
CA GLN A 255 -5.35 16.61 -20.48
C GLN A 255 -4.78 18.02 -20.49
N SER A 256 -5.53 18.94 -21.11
CA SER A 256 -5.31 20.37 -21.01
C SER A 256 -5.05 20.74 -19.55
N ALA A 257 -4.01 21.55 -19.29
CA ALA A 257 -3.66 22.07 -17.96
C ALA A 257 -4.79 22.89 -17.28
N ALA A 258 -5.93 23.08 -17.95
CA ALA A 258 -7.13 23.66 -17.39
C ALA A 258 -7.83 22.67 -16.42
N GLY A 259 -7.35 22.59 -15.18
CA GLY A 259 -8.02 21.85 -14.11
C GLY A 259 -7.10 21.33 -13.00
N LEU A 260 -5.79 21.26 -13.24
CA LEU A 260 -4.82 20.81 -12.23
C LEU A 260 -4.52 21.93 -11.23
N SER A 261 -4.60 21.62 -9.94
CA SER A 261 -4.19 22.50 -8.85
C SER A 261 -2.81 22.09 -8.32
N LYS A 262 -1.94 23.09 -8.12
CA LYS A 262 -0.65 22.95 -7.42
C LYS A 262 -0.78 22.94 -5.89
N THR A 263 -1.98 23.26 -5.41
CA THR A 263 -2.32 23.32 -4.00
C THR A 263 -3.33 22.22 -3.70
N PHE A 264 -2.99 21.39 -2.72
CA PHE A 264 -3.77 20.26 -2.24
C PHE A 264 -4.43 20.66 -0.91
N THR A 265 -5.72 20.96 -0.93
CA THR A 265 -6.46 21.32 0.28
C THR A 265 -6.95 20.06 0.97
N LEU A 266 -6.36 19.73 2.12
CA LEU A 266 -6.75 18.60 2.94
C LEU A 266 -7.94 18.97 3.83
N SER A 267 -8.87 18.04 3.98
CA SER A 267 -9.95 18.08 4.98
C SER A 267 -9.65 17.15 6.16
N ASP A 268 -10.42 17.27 7.24
CA ASP A 268 -10.42 16.24 8.28
C ASP A 268 -10.85 14.89 7.67
N GLY A 269 -10.20 13.80 8.07
CA GLY A 269 -10.34 12.46 7.50
C GLY A 269 -9.48 12.23 6.26
N GLY A 270 -10.05 11.55 5.25
CA GLY A 270 -9.36 11.20 4.00
C GLY A 270 -9.46 12.29 2.95
N SER A 271 -8.33 12.65 2.33
CA SER A 271 -8.26 13.54 1.17
C SER A 271 -7.69 12.81 -0.05
N PHE A 272 -8.31 12.97 -1.22
CA PHE A 272 -7.94 12.22 -2.42
C PHE A 272 -7.58 13.18 -3.57
N PHE A 273 -6.44 12.90 -4.20
CA PHE A 273 -5.98 13.66 -5.35
C PHE A 273 -5.57 12.73 -6.49
N ASN A 274 -6.11 12.98 -7.68
CA ASN A 274 -5.90 12.17 -8.87
C ASN A 274 -5.15 12.93 -9.97
N GLY A 275 -4.49 12.17 -10.83
CA GLY A 275 -3.81 12.69 -12.02
C GLY A 275 -2.58 13.52 -11.68
N LEU A 276 -1.89 13.20 -10.58
CA LEU A 276 -0.71 13.96 -10.18
C LEU A 276 0.39 13.88 -11.25
N SER A 277 0.86 15.05 -11.66
CA SER A 277 1.88 15.19 -12.70
C SER A 277 2.63 16.52 -12.53
N PRO A 278 3.85 16.65 -13.08
CA PRO A 278 4.48 17.96 -13.23
C PRO A 278 3.59 18.86 -14.08
N THR A 279 3.44 20.12 -13.69
CA THR A 279 2.86 21.09 -14.63
C THR A 279 3.84 21.31 -15.76
N GLU A 280 3.42 21.14 -17.02
CA GLU A 280 4.26 21.51 -18.15
C GLU A 280 4.75 22.95 -17.98
N THR A 281 6.06 23.14 -17.87
CA THR A 281 6.66 24.44 -18.15
C THR A 281 6.39 24.69 -19.62
N THR A 282 5.45 25.57 -19.92
CA THR A 282 5.38 26.16 -21.26
C THR A 282 6.65 26.98 -21.42
N GLU A 283 7.76 26.34 -21.79
CA GLU A 283 8.83 27.06 -22.44
C GLU A 283 8.23 27.55 -23.74
N ALA A 284 7.84 28.83 -23.75
CA ALA A 284 7.60 29.53 -24.99
C ALA A 284 8.88 29.40 -25.81
N SER A 285 8.84 28.51 -26.80
CA SER A 285 9.82 28.46 -27.86
C SER A 285 9.74 29.78 -28.64
N GLU A 286 10.42 30.81 -28.14
CA GLU A 286 10.80 31.97 -28.94
C GLU A 286 12.07 31.60 -29.72
N THR A 287 11.87 31.07 -30.93
CA THR A 287 12.77 31.28 -32.08
C THR A 287 12.00 31.20 -33.37
#